data_AF-A0A4R4K809-F1
#
_entry.id   AF-A0A4R4K809-F1
#
_cell.length_a   1.000
_cell.length_b   1.000
_cell.length_c   1.000
_cell.angle_alpha   90.00
_cell.angle_beta   90.00
_cell.angle_gamma   90.00
#
_symmetry.space_group_name_H-M   'P 1'
#
loop_
_entity.id
_entity.type
_entity.pdbx_description
1 polymer ?
#
loop_
_entity_poly.entity_id
_entity_poly.type
_entity_poly.pdbx_seq_one_letter_code
_entity_poly.pdbx_strand_id
1 'polypeptide(L)'
;MKMRNSLFWPLLFFTLTVVDMISTYYVTPDLKHEGNPIVNRYNLGWISFLGFMLFTNIFWISLYLFHQFIFNYKNRTKTNNLHEYVYLYFLNQNKSFIFKELKADGITVIESLIYACTNFLGYFWIRVLCYTKLYAIVDNFLVGFFLKNFVRTRQDAHRTEYRLTDPSLMDLPGLDFIIWYAHEQAVIKENWFPIFNTAMMVLIVLFFLRHEYKRINNFLTIN
;
A
#
# COMPACT_ATOMS: atom_id res chain seq x y z
N MET A 1 1.17 -9.18 -25.60
CA MET A 1 1.75 -9.64 -24.32
C MET A 1 0.66 -10.43 -23.57
N LYS A 2 0.84 -11.74 -23.40
CA LYS A 2 -0.16 -12.66 -22.81
C LYS A 2 -0.57 -12.18 -21.41
N MET A 3 -1.84 -12.42 -21.03
CA MET A 3 -2.49 -12.16 -19.71
C MET A 3 -1.72 -12.66 -18.47
N ARG A 4 -0.54 -13.26 -18.63
CA ARG A 4 0.25 -13.90 -17.58
C ARG A 4 0.69 -12.95 -16.45
N ASN A 5 0.71 -11.64 -16.69
CA ASN A 5 1.01 -10.63 -15.65
C ASN A 5 -0.23 -9.89 -15.11
N SER A 6 -1.46 -10.15 -15.62
CA SER A 6 -2.64 -9.42 -15.14
C SER A 6 -3.01 -9.85 -13.72
N LEU A 7 -2.94 -11.14 -13.41
CA LEU A 7 -3.34 -11.69 -12.11
C LEU A 7 -2.27 -11.55 -11.01
N PHE A 8 -1.02 -11.22 -11.34
CA PHE A 8 0.06 -11.10 -10.37
C PHE A 8 -0.29 -10.11 -9.25
N TRP A 9 -0.73 -8.90 -9.59
CA TRP A 9 -1.01 -7.85 -8.60
C TRP A 9 -2.24 -8.17 -7.73
N PRO A 10 -3.37 -8.64 -8.29
CA PRO A 10 -4.49 -9.13 -7.48
C PRO A 10 -4.10 -10.26 -6.51
N LEU A 11 -3.36 -11.26 -6.99
CA LEU A 11 -2.95 -12.39 -6.15
C LEU A 11 -1.98 -11.94 -5.06
N LEU A 12 -0.98 -11.11 -5.40
CA LEU A 12 -0.05 -10.55 -4.44
C LEU A 12 -0.78 -9.73 -3.37
N PHE A 13 -1.72 -8.86 -3.78
CA PHE A 13 -2.48 -8.05 -2.84
C PHE A 13 -3.33 -8.89 -1.87
N PHE A 14 -3.99 -9.93 -2.39
CA PHE A 14 -4.75 -10.85 -1.56
C PHE A 14 -3.84 -11.61 -0.59
N THR A 15 -2.73 -12.18 -1.06
CA THR A 15 -1.76 -12.88 -0.22
C THR A 15 -1.20 -11.96 0.87
N LEU A 16 -0.80 -10.74 0.51
CA LEU A 16 -0.31 -9.76 1.49
C LEU A 16 -1.38 -9.37 2.49
N THR A 17 -2.65 -9.29 2.08
CA THR A 17 -3.75 -9.07 3.04
C THR A 17 -3.87 -10.24 4.02
N VAL A 18 -3.76 -11.48 3.57
CA VAL A 18 -3.79 -12.65 4.47
C VAL A 18 -2.62 -12.62 5.45
N VAL A 19 -1.41 -12.36 4.97
CA VAL A 19 -0.21 -12.27 5.82
C VAL A 19 -0.32 -11.10 6.80
N ASP A 20 -0.83 -9.95 6.36
CA ASP A 20 -1.11 -8.79 7.20
C ASP A 20 -2.07 -9.17 8.33
N MET A 21 -3.20 -9.82 8.03
CA MET A 21 -4.16 -10.28 9.05
C MET A 21 -3.52 -11.27 10.04
N ILE A 22 -2.69 -12.21 9.58
CA ILE A 22 -1.97 -13.15 10.45
C ILE A 22 -1.00 -12.38 11.36
N SER A 23 -0.26 -11.42 10.81
CA SER A 23 0.67 -10.59 11.57
C SER A 23 -0.05 -9.71 12.60
N THR A 24 -1.21 -9.13 12.25
CA THR A 24 -2.07 -8.41 13.18
C THR A 24 -2.54 -9.33 14.30
N TYR A 25 -3.00 -10.56 13.99
CA TYR A 25 -3.43 -11.52 15.01
C TYR A 25 -2.30 -11.90 15.96
N TYR A 26 -1.08 -12.01 15.44
CA TYR A 26 0.11 -12.28 16.24
C TYR A 26 0.41 -11.16 17.25
N VAL A 27 0.17 -9.90 16.89
CA VAL A 27 0.46 -8.71 17.72
C VAL A 27 -0.70 -8.39 18.67
N THR A 28 -1.93 -8.34 18.16
CA THR A 28 -3.12 -7.88 18.88
C THR A 28 -4.29 -8.87 18.71
N PRO A 29 -4.26 -10.03 19.40
CA PRO A 29 -5.28 -11.07 19.26
C PRO A 29 -6.70 -10.62 19.64
N ASP A 30 -6.86 -9.51 20.36
CA ASP A 30 -8.15 -8.92 20.74
C ASP A 30 -8.46 -7.61 19.99
N LEU A 31 -7.62 -7.22 19.02
CA LEU A 31 -7.70 -5.98 18.22
C LEU A 31 -7.69 -4.66 19.02
N LYS A 32 -7.53 -4.67 20.35
CA LYS A 32 -7.64 -3.45 21.17
C LYS A 32 -6.52 -2.46 20.94
N HIS A 33 -5.37 -2.92 20.49
CA HIS A 33 -4.20 -2.09 20.21
C HIS A 33 -3.87 -2.03 18.72
N GLU A 34 -4.86 -2.33 17.87
CA GLU A 34 -4.68 -2.30 16.43
C GLU A 34 -4.40 -0.89 15.94
N GLY A 35 -3.44 -0.74 15.01
CA GLY A 35 -3.07 0.58 14.48
C GLY A 35 -4.11 1.20 13.54
N ASN A 36 -5.08 0.40 13.07
CA ASN A 36 -6.10 0.82 12.12
C ASN A 36 -7.16 1.72 12.79
N PRO A 37 -7.28 3.00 12.39
CA PRO A 37 -8.23 3.94 12.99
C PRO A 37 -9.68 3.49 12.87
N ILE A 38 -10.04 2.72 11.83
CA ILE A 38 -11.40 2.21 11.63
C ILE A 38 -11.71 1.15 12.67
N VAL A 39 -10.76 0.25 12.97
CA VAL A 39 -10.94 -0.79 13.98
C VAL A 39 -11.16 -0.17 15.35
N ASN A 40 -10.33 0.81 15.73
CA ASN A 40 -10.43 1.47 17.03
C ASN A 40 -11.68 2.35 17.13
N ARG A 41 -12.00 3.13 16.09
CA ARG A 41 -13.13 4.06 16.10
C ARG A 41 -14.47 3.34 16.19
N TYR A 42 -14.59 2.18 15.56
CA TYR A 42 -15.84 1.39 15.55
C TYR A 42 -15.80 0.18 16.48
N ASN A 43 -14.73 0.02 17.27
CA ASN A 43 -14.50 -1.11 18.16
C ASN A 43 -14.76 -2.47 17.47
N LEU A 44 -14.18 -2.64 16.28
CA LEU A 44 -14.45 -3.81 15.45
C LEU A 44 -13.84 -5.07 16.05
N GLY A 45 -14.64 -6.12 16.22
CA GLY A 45 -14.14 -7.47 16.49
C GLY A 45 -13.58 -8.15 15.22
N TRP A 46 -12.92 -9.30 15.39
CA TRP A 46 -12.30 -10.04 14.29
C TRP A 46 -13.23 -10.35 13.13
N ILE A 47 -14.48 -10.73 13.39
CA ILE A 47 -15.46 -11.03 12.34
C ILE A 47 -15.70 -9.80 11.47
N SER A 48 -15.91 -8.63 12.08
CA SER A 48 -16.12 -7.37 11.36
C SER A 48 -14.86 -6.90 10.64
N PHE A 49 -13.69 -7.09 11.24
CA PHE A 49 -12.40 -6.80 10.62
C PHE A 49 -12.15 -7.66 9.37
N LEU A 50 -12.39 -8.98 9.46
CA LEU A 50 -12.31 -9.90 8.32
C LEU A 50 -13.28 -9.49 7.20
N GLY A 51 -14.53 -9.16 7.54
CA GLY A 51 -15.52 -8.66 6.58
C GLY A 51 -15.06 -7.39 5.87
N PHE A 52 -14.51 -6.42 6.61
CA PHE A 52 -13.96 -5.20 6.06
C PHE A 52 -12.75 -5.45 5.13
N MET A 53 -11.84 -6.34 5.53
CA MET A 53 -10.66 -6.69 4.73
C MET A 53 -11.04 -7.46 3.46
N LEU A 54 -12.06 -8.31 3.52
CA LEU A 54 -12.60 -8.99 2.34
C LEU A 54 -13.29 -8.01 1.38
N PHE A 55 -14.14 -7.12 1.90
CA PHE A 55 -14.81 -6.09 1.11
C PHE A 55 -13.81 -5.20 0.38
N THR A 56 -12.80 -4.70 1.10
CA THR A 56 -11.75 -3.85 0.50
C THR A 56 -10.95 -4.61 -0.56
N ASN A 57 -10.64 -5.90 -0.35
CA ASN A 57 -10.01 -6.72 -1.38
C ASN A 57 -10.85 -6.84 -2.64
N ILE A 58 -12.12 -7.21 -2.50
CA ILE A 58 -13.04 -7.35 -3.63
C ILE A 58 -13.15 -6.03 -4.39
N PHE A 59 -13.31 -4.91 -3.68
CA PHE A 59 -13.41 -3.59 -4.29
C PHE A 59 -12.19 -3.24 -5.14
N TRP A 60 -10.97 -3.34 -4.57
CA TRP A 60 -9.75 -2.96 -5.28
C TRP A 60 -9.38 -3.92 -6.42
N ILE A 61 -9.60 -5.22 -6.24
CA ILE A 61 -9.40 -6.21 -7.30
C ILE A 61 -10.39 -5.96 -8.44
N SER A 62 -11.65 -5.68 -8.13
CA SER A 62 -12.67 -5.38 -9.14
C SER A 62 -12.32 -4.14 -9.95
N LEU A 63 -11.87 -3.07 -9.30
CA LEU A 63 -11.37 -1.86 -10.00
C LEU A 63 -10.16 -2.16 -10.89
N TYR A 64 -9.23 -2.99 -10.43
CA TYR A 64 -8.07 -3.39 -11.24
C TYR A 64 -8.47 -4.23 -12.45
N LEU A 65 -9.34 -5.22 -12.27
CA LEU A 65 -9.83 -6.06 -13.37
C LEU A 65 -10.66 -5.25 -14.37
N PHE A 66 -11.53 -4.36 -13.88
CA PHE A 66 -12.26 -3.41 -14.71
C PHE A 66 -11.30 -2.53 -15.52
N HIS A 67 -10.25 -2.02 -14.87
CA HIS A 67 -9.22 -1.27 -15.57
C HIS A 67 -8.55 -2.10 -16.69
N GLN A 68 -8.16 -3.35 -16.41
CA GLN A 68 -7.53 -4.22 -17.40
C GLN A 68 -8.45 -4.53 -18.59
N PHE A 69 -9.76 -4.66 -18.33
CA PHE A 69 -10.76 -4.95 -19.34
C PHE A 69 -11.01 -3.75 -20.26
N ILE A 70 -11.21 -2.57 -19.68
CA ILE A 70 -11.58 -1.35 -20.42
C ILE A 70 -10.37 -0.67 -21.06
N PHE A 71 -9.27 -0.50 -20.33
CA PHE A 71 -8.14 0.34 -20.78
C PHE A 71 -7.03 -0.46 -21.44
N ASN A 72 -7.36 -1.55 -22.14
CA ASN A 72 -6.39 -2.48 -22.75
C ASN A 72 -5.30 -1.69 -23.53
N TYR A 73 -4.13 -1.47 -22.89
CA TYR A 73 -3.06 -0.58 -23.36
C TYR A 73 -2.34 -1.18 -24.57
N LYS A 74 -3.00 -1.19 -25.73
CA LYS A 74 -2.41 -1.60 -27.00
C LYS A 74 -1.60 -0.48 -27.67
N ASN A 75 -1.89 0.79 -27.36
CA ASN A 75 -1.17 1.94 -27.91
C ASN A 75 -0.36 2.64 -26.82
N ARG A 76 0.92 2.30 -26.71
CA ARG A 76 1.88 2.99 -25.85
C ARG A 76 2.66 3.98 -26.70
N THR A 77 2.66 5.23 -26.29
CA THR A 77 3.35 6.33 -27.00
C THR A 77 4.54 6.78 -26.15
N LYS A 78 5.70 7.00 -26.80
CA LYS A 78 6.93 7.44 -26.12
C LYS A 78 6.68 8.81 -25.50
N THR A 79 7.19 9.02 -24.29
CA THR A 79 7.10 10.32 -23.62
C THR A 79 8.48 10.81 -23.23
N ASN A 80 8.72 12.10 -23.42
CA ASN A 80 10.04 12.69 -23.24
C ASN A 80 10.34 13.04 -21.78
N ASN A 81 9.30 13.16 -20.93
CA ASN A 81 9.48 13.44 -19.51
C ASN A 81 8.37 12.82 -18.62
N LEU A 82 8.62 12.77 -17.31
CA LEU A 82 7.72 12.16 -16.32
C LEU A 82 6.40 12.92 -16.17
N HIS A 83 6.40 14.25 -16.33
CA HIS A 83 5.19 15.05 -16.25
C HIS A 83 4.23 14.71 -17.39
N GLU A 84 4.75 14.62 -18.61
CA GLU A 84 4.02 14.18 -19.80
C GLU A 84 3.51 12.75 -19.58
N TYR A 85 4.33 11.85 -19.01
CA TYR A 85 3.90 10.51 -18.65
C TYR A 85 2.72 10.50 -17.68
N VAL A 86 2.79 11.23 -16.58
CA VAL A 86 1.71 11.37 -15.60
C VAL A 86 0.45 11.92 -16.27
N TYR A 87 0.59 13.00 -17.03
CA TYR A 87 -0.51 13.59 -17.80
C TYR A 87 -1.20 12.55 -18.68
N LEU A 88 -0.43 11.77 -19.42
CA LEU A 88 -0.92 10.76 -20.37
C LEU A 88 -1.46 9.51 -19.69
N TYR A 89 -0.92 9.17 -18.52
CA TYR A 89 -1.34 8.07 -17.68
C TYR A 89 -2.71 8.35 -17.03
N PHE A 90 -2.91 9.58 -16.54
CA PHE A 90 -4.16 10.02 -15.92
C PHE A 90 -5.23 10.43 -16.94
N LEU A 91 -4.85 11.07 -18.05
CA LEU A 91 -5.80 11.68 -18.99
C LEU A 91 -5.93 10.92 -20.31
N ASN A 92 -5.26 9.78 -20.44
CA ASN A 92 -5.24 8.86 -21.57
C ASN A 92 -4.91 9.54 -22.93
N GLN A 93 -3.82 9.10 -23.54
CA GLN A 93 -3.11 9.66 -24.70
C GLN A 93 -3.88 10.06 -25.95
N ASN A 94 -5.18 9.79 -26.05
CA ASN A 94 -5.95 10.12 -27.23
C ASN A 94 -6.99 11.19 -26.90
N LYS A 95 -6.52 12.43 -26.72
CA LYS A 95 -7.39 13.61 -26.65
C LYS A 95 -8.40 13.66 -27.79
N SER A 96 -8.09 13.05 -28.95
CA SER A 96 -9.00 13.01 -30.09
C SER A 96 -9.80 11.72 -30.23
N PHE A 97 -9.68 10.72 -29.36
CA PHE A 97 -10.50 9.51 -29.44
C PHE A 97 -11.47 9.47 -28.27
N ILE A 98 -11.00 9.60 -27.03
CA ILE A 98 -11.90 9.62 -25.87
C ILE A 98 -12.68 10.93 -25.83
N PHE A 99 -12.08 12.12 -25.84
CA PHE A 99 -12.89 13.36 -25.85
C PHE A 99 -13.66 13.61 -27.16
N LYS A 100 -13.35 12.94 -28.28
CA LYS A 100 -14.21 13.00 -29.48
C LYS A 100 -15.33 11.95 -29.46
N GLU A 101 -15.10 10.73 -29.01
CA GLU A 101 -16.15 9.71 -28.82
C GLU A 101 -17.05 10.06 -27.63
N LEU A 102 -16.49 10.40 -26.47
CA LEU A 102 -17.26 10.83 -25.29
C LEU A 102 -18.15 12.05 -25.61
N LYS A 103 -17.66 12.99 -26.42
CA LYS A 103 -18.45 14.17 -26.86
C LYS A 103 -19.40 13.85 -28.02
N ALA A 104 -19.13 12.80 -28.80
CA ALA A 104 -20.05 12.27 -29.82
C ALA A 104 -21.18 11.41 -29.21
N ASP A 105 -20.92 10.79 -28.05
CA ASP A 105 -21.84 9.92 -27.30
C ASP A 105 -22.60 10.64 -26.17
N GLY A 106 -22.42 11.96 -26.02
CA GLY A 106 -23.13 12.77 -25.02
C GLY A 106 -22.61 12.63 -23.58
N ILE A 107 -21.42 12.08 -23.39
CA ILE A 107 -20.80 11.84 -22.08
C ILE A 107 -20.28 13.15 -21.49
N THR A 108 -20.64 13.39 -20.24
CA THR A 108 -20.36 14.60 -19.47
C THR A 108 -18.90 14.69 -19.02
N VAL A 109 -18.48 15.90 -18.63
CA VAL A 109 -17.17 16.16 -18.00
C VAL A 109 -16.99 15.30 -16.73
N ILE A 110 -18.06 15.08 -15.97
CA ILE A 110 -18.05 14.29 -14.74
C ILE A 110 -17.74 12.83 -15.05
N GLU A 111 -18.39 12.25 -16.05
CA GLU A 111 -18.14 10.86 -16.46
C GLU A 111 -16.70 10.68 -16.98
N SER A 112 -16.18 11.66 -17.73
CA SER A 112 -14.77 11.66 -18.16
C SER A 112 -13.81 11.65 -16.97
N LEU A 113 -14.11 12.42 -15.91
CA LEU A 113 -13.33 12.44 -14.68
C LEU A 113 -13.41 11.10 -13.94
N ILE A 114 -14.59 10.49 -13.87
CA ILE A 114 -14.78 9.16 -13.27
C ILE A 114 -13.96 8.10 -14.01
N TYR A 115 -13.94 8.13 -15.35
CA TYR A 115 -13.12 7.24 -16.16
C TYR A 115 -11.62 7.42 -15.89
N ALA A 116 -11.14 8.66 -15.83
CA ALA A 116 -9.74 8.98 -15.50
C ALA A 116 -9.36 8.51 -14.09
N CYS A 117 -10.21 8.78 -13.09
CA CYS A 117 -10.02 8.32 -11.72
C CYS A 117 -10.01 6.79 -11.64
N THR A 118 -10.93 6.11 -12.33
CA THR A 118 -11.01 4.65 -12.34
C THR A 118 -9.81 4.02 -13.05
N ASN A 119 -9.33 4.63 -14.13
CA ASN A 119 -8.11 4.22 -14.82
C ASN A 119 -6.90 4.29 -13.87
N PHE A 120 -6.74 5.44 -13.21
CA PHE A 120 -5.65 5.67 -12.28
C PHE A 120 -5.74 4.72 -11.08
N LEU A 121 -6.85 4.79 -10.33
CA LEU A 121 -7.04 4.02 -9.10
C LEU A 121 -7.00 2.51 -9.37
N GLY A 122 -7.66 2.05 -10.44
CA GLY A 122 -7.70 0.64 -10.79
C GLY A 122 -6.31 0.05 -11.03
N TYR A 123 -5.39 0.79 -11.65
CA TYR A 123 -4.04 0.28 -11.91
C TYR A 123 -3.03 0.60 -10.81
N PHE A 124 -3.02 1.84 -10.36
CA PHE A 124 -2.01 2.38 -9.46
C PHE A 124 -2.25 1.88 -8.03
N TRP A 125 -3.49 1.96 -7.57
CA TRP A 125 -3.80 1.87 -6.16
C TRP A 125 -3.54 0.46 -5.60
N ILE A 126 -3.88 -0.60 -6.35
CA ILE A 126 -3.61 -1.97 -5.89
C ILE A 126 -2.12 -2.24 -5.63
N ARG A 127 -1.22 -1.59 -6.38
CA ARG A 127 0.23 -1.76 -6.20
C ARG A 127 0.73 -1.00 -5.01
N VAL A 128 0.27 0.24 -4.85
CA VAL A 128 0.53 1.03 -3.65
C VAL A 128 0.04 0.28 -2.41
N LEU A 129 -1.15 -0.31 -2.47
CA LEU A 129 -1.67 -1.14 -1.39
C LEU A 129 -0.80 -2.37 -1.10
N CYS A 130 -0.17 -2.98 -2.10
CA CYS A 130 0.82 -4.04 -1.84
C CYS A 130 2.01 -3.51 -1.02
N TYR A 131 2.55 -2.33 -1.39
CA TYR A 131 3.67 -1.74 -0.64
C TYR A 131 3.28 -1.35 0.79
N THR A 132 2.10 -0.78 0.99
CA THR A 132 1.64 -0.44 2.35
C THR A 132 1.36 -1.67 3.20
N LYS A 133 0.85 -2.76 2.60
CA LYS A 133 0.69 -4.04 3.31
C LYS A 133 2.03 -4.64 3.70
N LEU A 134 3.04 -4.61 2.82
CA LEU A 134 4.39 -5.04 3.17
C LEU A 134 4.96 -4.25 4.35
N TYR A 135 4.79 -2.92 4.34
CA TYR A 135 5.19 -2.07 5.46
C TYR A 135 4.46 -2.47 6.77
N ALA A 136 3.14 -2.64 6.72
CA ALA A 136 2.34 -3.04 7.89
C ALA A 136 2.74 -4.42 8.44
N ILE A 137 3.01 -5.40 7.56
CA ILE A 137 3.50 -6.73 7.96
C ILE A 137 4.84 -6.63 8.69
N VAL A 138 5.78 -5.84 8.16
CA VAL A 138 7.09 -5.63 8.78
C VAL A 138 6.93 -4.94 10.14
N ASP A 139 6.10 -3.89 10.21
CA ASP A 139 5.81 -3.17 11.45
C ASP A 139 5.21 -4.11 12.52
N ASN A 140 4.19 -4.88 12.15
CA ASN A 140 3.56 -5.87 13.02
C ASN A 140 4.58 -6.90 13.52
N PHE A 141 5.47 -7.38 12.66
CA PHE A 141 6.50 -8.33 13.07
C PHE A 141 7.47 -7.71 14.08
N LEU A 142 7.98 -6.49 13.80
CA LEU A 142 8.92 -5.78 14.68
C LEU A 142 8.30 -5.48 16.04
N VAL A 143 7.08 -4.92 16.04
CA VAL A 143 6.34 -4.59 17.27
C VAL A 143 5.96 -5.86 18.02
N GLY A 144 5.46 -6.89 17.35
CA GLY A 144 5.09 -8.16 17.96
C GLY A 144 6.27 -8.89 18.58
N PHE A 145 7.42 -8.89 17.89
CA PHE A 145 8.67 -9.42 18.43
C PHE A 145 9.08 -8.67 19.69
N PHE A 146 9.03 -7.34 19.67
CA PHE A 146 9.38 -6.53 20.84
C PHE A 146 8.46 -6.82 22.03
N LEU A 147 7.13 -6.80 21.82
CA LEU A 147 6.15 -7.01 22.89
C LEU A 147 6.23 -8.40 23.55
N LYS A 148 6.67 -9.44 22.82
CA LYS A 148 6.78 -10.81 23.35
C LYS A 148 8.12 -11.11 23.99
N ASN A 149 9.19 -10.48 23.49
CA ASN A 149 10.55 -10.80 23.92
C ASN A 149 11.15 -9.77 24.87
N PHE A 150 10.48 -8.65 25.13
CA PHE A 150 10.98 -7.62 26.04
C PHE A 150 9.98 -7.35 27.15
N VAL A 151 10.48 -7.37 28.38
CA VAL A 151 9.74 -6.94 29.57
C VAL A 151 10.28 -5.59 30.00
N ARG A 152 9.36 -4.67 30.28
CA ARG A 152 9.70 -3.38 30.86
C ARG A 152 10.16 -3.57 32.30
N THR A 153 11.40 -3.18 32.59
CA THR A 153 12.00 -3.36 33.93
C THR A 153 12.01 -2.08 34.75
N ARG A 154 12.05 -0.91 34.11
CA ARG A 154 12.06 0.39 34.80
C ARG A 154 11.41 1.49 33.97
N GLN A 155 10.70 2.39 34.64
CA GLN A 155 10.18 3.62 34.07
C GLN A 155 10.46 4.77 35.04
N ASP A 156 11.39 5.63 34.66
CA ASP A 156 11.65 6.91 35.34
C ASP A 156 11.23 8.06 34.40
N ALA A 157 11.12 9.29 34.92
CA ALA A 157 10.66 10.46 34.16
C ALA A 157 11.44 10.73 32.86
N HIS A 158 12.64 10.17 32.72
CA HIS A 158 13.54 10.40 31.58
C HIS A 158 13.97 9.12 30.87
N ARG A 159 13.60 7.92 31.35
CA ARG A 159 14.08 6.67 30.77
C ARG A 159 13.11 5.53 30.99
N THR A 160 12.87 4.77 29.92
CA THR A 160 12.25 3.45 30.01
C THR A 160 13.30 2.39 29.69
N GLU A 161 13.47 1.42 30.58
CA GLU A 161 14.40 0.31 30.40
C GLU A 161 13.62 -0.98 30.11
N TYR A 162 14.15 -1.74 29.15
CA TYR A 162 13.60 -3.03 28.72
C TYR A 162 14.66 -4.11 28.87
N ARG A 163 14.23 -5.31 29.25
CA ARG A 163 15.08 -6.49 29.34
C ARG A 163 14.50 -7.61 28.48
N LEU A 164 15.38 -8.31 27.77
CA LEU A 164 15.01 -9.53 27.05
C LEU A 164 14.47 -10.59 28.01
N THR A 165 13.39 -11.26 27.62
CA THR A 165 12.85 -12.42 28.32
C THR A 165 13.70 -13.66 28.11
N ASP A 166 14.25 -13.83 26.90
CA ASP A 166 15.17 -14.90 26.54
C ASP A 166 16.55 -14.32 26.19
N PRO A 167 17.58 -14.56 27.03
CA PRO A 167 18.94 -14.10 26.78
C PRO A 167 19.57 -14.64 25.49
N SER A 168 19.11 -15.80 24.98
CA SER A 168 19.65 -16.39 23.75
C SER A 168 19.38 -15.53 22.50
N LEU A 169 18.44 -14.59 22.59
CA LEU A 169 18.12 -13.65 21.52
C LEU A 169 19.15 -12.52 21.38
N MET A 170 20.10 -12.35 22.31
CA MET A 170 21.13 -11.30 22.20
C MET A 170 22.02 -11.44 20.96
N ASP A 171 22.19 -12.65 20.44
CA ASP A 171 23.00 -12.92 19.25
C ASP A 171 22.21 -12.72 17.93
N LEU A 172 20.94 -12.32 18.00
CA LEU A 172 20.11 -12.13 16.81
C LEU A 172 20.63 -10.93 15.98
N PRO A 173 21.00 -11.13 14.71
CA PRO A 173 21.42 -10.04 13.86
C PRO A 173 20.29 -9.01 13.71
N GLY A 174 20.61 -7.73 13.93
CA GLY A 174 19.65 -6.63 13.83
C GLY A 174 18.80 -6.40 15.07
N LEU A 175 19.07 -7.08 16.20
CA LEU A 175 18.36 -6.85 17.47
C LEU A 175 18.41 -5.39 17.92
N ASP A 176 19.56 -4.73 17.79
CA ASP A 176 19.72 -3.30 18.12
C ASP A 176 18.77 -2.41 17.32
N PHE A 177 18.57 -2.72 16.04
CA PHE A 177 17.62 -2.01 15.20
C PHE A 177 16.17 -2.24 15.65
N ILE A 178 15.82 -3.49 16.01
CA ILE A 178 14.47 -3.82 16.51
C ILE A 178 14.18 -3.07 17.81
N ILE A 179 15.16 -3.04 18.73
CA ILE A 179 15.05 -2.32 20.01
C ILE A 179 14.89 -0.81 19.75
N TRP A 180 15.75 -0.23 18.92
CA TRP A 180 15.67 1.18 18.54
C TRP A 180 14.33 1.50 17.91
N TYR A 181 13.89 0.74 16.90
CA TYR A 181 12.64 0.95 16.19
C TYR A 181 11.43 0.89 17.12
N ALA A 182 11.35 -0.12 17.97
CA ALA A 182 10.23 -0.27 18.91
C ALA A 182 10.22 0.80 20.00
N HIS A 183 11.40 1.21 20.48
CA HIS A 183 11.53 2.32 21.44
C HIS A 183 11.07 3.64 20.82
N GLU A 184 11.55 3.94 19.62
CA GLU A 184 11.15 5.14 18.89
C GLU A 184 9.66 5.12 18.57
N GLN A 185 9.08 3.99 18.15
CA GLN A 185 7.62 3.88 17.95
C GLN A 185 6.80 4.22 19.21
N ALA A 186 7.27 3.84 20.40
CA ALA A 186 6.60 4.19 21.65
C ALA A 186 6.70 5.69 22.00
N VAL A 187 7.77 6.36 21.58
CA VAL A 187 8.01 7.81 21.80
C VAL A 187 7.37 8.67 20.69
N ILE A 188 7.29 8.16 19.47
CA ILE A 188 6.90 8.88 18.24
C ILE A 188 5.39 8.84 17.97
N LYS A 189 4.67 7.86 18.55
CA LYS A 189 3.29 7.49 18.17
C LYS A 189 2.25 8.61 18.22
N GLU A 190 2.47 9.70 18.94
CA GLU A 190 1.44 10.74 19.09
C GLU A 190 1.53 11.90 18.08
N ASN A 191 2.69 12.23 17.50
CA ASN A 191 2.81 13.44 16.65
C ASN A 191 3.44 13.23 15.26
N TRP A 192 4.42 12.35 15.10
CA TRP A 192 5.19 12.27 13.85
C TRP A 192 4.84 11.05 12.98
N PHE A 193 4.20 10.03 13.54
CA PHE A 193 3.85 8.82 12.81
C PHE A 193 2.94 9.08 11.58
N PRO A 194 1.91 9.95 11.64
CA PRO A 194 1.12 10.30 10.46
C PRO A 194 1.92 11.03 9.38
N ILE A 195 2.84 11.91 9.80
CA ILE A 195 3.73 12.67 8.90
C ILE A 195 4.69 11.71 8.19
N PHE A 196 5.31 10.80 8.94
CA PHE A 196 6.21 9.78 8.40
C PHE A 196 5.49 8.86 7.41
N ASN A 197 4.30 8.34 7.77
CA ASN A 197 3.50 7.52 6.86
C ASN A 197 3.10 8.28 5.59
N THR A 198 2.73 9.56 5.72
CA THR A 198 2.40 10.41 4.56
C THR A 198 3.62 10.60 3.67
N ALA A 199 4.78 10.92 4.25
CA ALA A 199 6.03 11.09 3.51
C ALA A 199 6.45 9.80 2.80
N MET A 200 6.40 8.65 3.49
CA MET A 200 6.67 7.34 2.90
C MET A 200 5.70 7.02 1.76
N MET A 201 4.42 7.36 1.91
CA MET A 201 3.43 7.13 0.86
C MET A 201 3.71 7.99 -0.38
N VAL A 202 4.06 9.26 -0.19
CA VAL A 202 4.50 10.15 -1.29
C VAL A 202 5.74 9.59 -1.98
N LEU A 203 6.72 9.10 -1.22
CA LEU A 203 7.93 8.48 -1.78
C LEU A 203 7.62 7.20 -2.57
N ILE A 204 6.73 6.33 -2.07
CA ILE A 204 6.27 5.13 -2.78
C ILE A 204 5.58 5.52 -4.09
N VAL A 205 4.72 6.54 -4.07
CA VAL A 205 4.04 7.07 -5.27
C VAL A 205 5.07 7.56 -6.29
N LEU A 206 6.02 8.39 -5.87
CA LEU A 206 7.05 8.94 -6.77
C LEU A 206 7.96 7.86 -7.34
N PHE A 207 8.38 6.89 -6.52
CA PHE A 207 9.19 5.76 -6.95
C PHE A 207 8.44 4.91 -7.97
N PHE A 208 7.17 4.62 -7.69
CA PHE A 208 6.32 3.89 -8.62
C PHE A 208 6.18 4.60 -9.96
N LEU A 209 5.85 5.90 -9.96
CA LEU A 209 5.70 6.68 -11.18
C LEU A 209 7.00 6.69 -12.00
N ARG A 210 8.14 6.84 -11.33
CA ARG A 210 9.47 6.79 -11.97
C ARG A 210 9.78 5.41 -12.55
N HIS A 211 9.46 4.33 -11.84
CA HIS A 211 9.65 2.96 -12.30
C HIS A 211 8.80 2.68 -13.56
N GLU A 212 7.52 3.05 -13.53
CA GLU A 212 6.62 2.83 -14.66
C GLU A 212 6.99 3.64 -15.90
N TYR A 213 7.41 4.89 -15.71
CA TYR A 213 7.97 5.72 -16.78
C TYR A 213 9.14 5.02 -17.48
N LYS A 214 10.11 4.50 -16.71
CA LYS A 214 11.25 3.74 -17.26
C LYS A 214 10.79 2.47 -17.99
N ARG A 215 9.89 1.70 -17.39
CA ARG A 215 9.36 0.44 -17.97
C ARG A 215 8.73 0.67 -19.34
N ILE A 216 7.95 1.73 -19.50
CA ILE A 216 7.26 2.03 -20.75
C ILE A 216 8.22 2.55 -21.82
N ASN A 217 9.16 3.44 -21.46
CA ASN A 217 10.16 3.93 -22.41
C ASN A 217 11.12 2.82 -22.89
N ASN A 218 11.47 1.87 -22.02
CA ASN A 218 12.25 0.69 -22.41
C ASN A 218 11.45 -0.24 -23.34
N PHE A 219 10.14 -0.40 -23.12
CA PHE A 219 9.30 -1.23 -23.99
C PHE A 219 9.20 -0.69 -25.43
N LEU A 220 9.25 0.64 -25.59
CA LEU A 220 9.14 1.33 -26.88
C LEU A 220 10.47 1.55 -27.59
N THR A 221 11.59 1.15 -26.99
CA THR A 221 12.92 1.15 -27.63
C THR A 221 13.27 -0.21 -28.21
N ILE A 222 12.61 -1.27 -27.74
CA ILE A 222 12.85 -2.66 -28.15
C ILE A 222 11.88 -3.12 -29.26
N ASN A 223 10.76 -2.43 -29.44
CA ASN A 223 9.81 -2.61 -30.56
C ASN A 223 9.79 -1.36 -31.43
#